data_AF-A0A6A6WXR3-F1
#
_entry.id   AF-A0A6A6WXR3-F1
#
_cell.length_a   1.000
_cell.length_b   1.000
_cell.length_c   1.000
_cell.angle_alpha   90.00
_cell.angle_beta   90.00
_cell.angle_gamma   90.00
#
_symmetry.space_group_name_H-M   'P 1'
#
loop_
_entity.id
_entity.type
_entity.pdbx_description
1 polymer ?
#
loop_
_entity_poly.entity_id
_entity_poly.type
_entity_poly.pdbx_seq_one_letter_code
_entity_poly.pdbx_strand_id
1 'polypeptide(L)' 'MSGSNESSTLLSSNLLGSVLTALGKYSEAESMHRQTLATSKKVLGVNHPSTLTTMNNLALVLDSQGKY' A
#
# COMPACT_ATOMS: atom_id res chain seq x y z
N MET A 1 17.14 -2.10 17.87
CA MET A 1 15.66 -2.14 17.97
C MET A 1 15.01 -1.39 16.79
N SER A 2 15.28 -1.75 15.53
CA SER A 2 14.93 -0.87 14.39
C SER A 2 13.91 -1.43 13.38
N GLY A 3 13.32 -2.62 13.56
CA GLY A 3 12.33 -3.17 12.62
C GLY A 3 10.86 -2.84 12.95
N SER A 4 10.59 -2.34 14.16
CA SER A 4 9.23 -2.26 14.70
C SER A 4 8.45 -1.02 14.22
N ASN A 5 9.15 0.09 13.93
CA ASN A 5 8.53 1.34 13.48
C ASN A 5 8.18 1.33 11.98
N GLU A 6 8.97 0.64 11.15
CA GLU A 6 8.75 0.59 9.71
C GLU A 6 7.53 -0.28 9.38
N SER A 7 7.37 -1.41 10.06
CA SER A 7 6.21 -2.29 9.90
C SER A 7 4.88 -1.62 10.31
N SER A 8 4.90 -0.83 11.38
CA SER A 8 3.73 -0.06 11.86
C SER A 8 3.41 1.13 10.95
N THR A 9 4.42 1.75 10.34
CA THR A 9 4.23 2.79 9.31
C THR A 9 3.58 2.22 8.05
N LEU A 10 4.00 1.03 7.59
CA LEU A 10 3.42 0.37 6.42
C LEU A 10 1.96 -0.09 6.66
N LEU A 11 1.66 -0.60 7.86
CA LEU A 11 0.29 -0.88 8.29
C LEU A 11 -0.58 0.38 8.26
N SER A 12 -0.03 1.50 8.73
CA SER A 12 -0.73 2.80 8.74
C SER A 12 -0.99 3.32 7.32
N SER A 13 -0.03 3.20 6.40
CA SER A 13 -0.25 3.55 4.99
C SER A 13 -1.29 2.65 4.31
N ASN A 14 -1.37 1.37 4.67
CA ASN A 14 -2.40 0.47 4.14
C ASN A 14 -3.81 0.81 4.63
N LEU A 15 -3.95 1.18 5.91
CA LEU A 15 -5.21 1.64 6.47
C LEU A 15 -5.65 2.95 5.81
N LEU A 16 -4.72 3.89 5.62
CA LEU A 16 -5.02 5.18 4.99
C LEU A 16 -5.41 5.02 3.52
N GLY A 17 -4.73 4.13 2.78
CA GLY A 17 -5.11 3.78 1.41
C GLY A 17 -6.52 3.17 1.30
N SER A 18 -6.90 2.29 2.23
CA SER A 18 -8.25 1.73 2.28
C SER A 18 -9.32 2.79 2.55
N VAL A 19 -9.04 3.75 3.44
CA VAL A 19 -9.94 4.89 3.72
C VAL A 19 -10.07 5.78 2.49
N LEU A 20 -8.99 6.06 1.77
CA LEU A 20 -9.03 6.87 0.54
C LEU A 20 -9.86 6.20 -0.57
N THR A 21 -9.77 4.87 -0.72
CA THR A 21 -10.63 4.08 -1.61
C THR A 21 -12.10 4.21 -1.24
N ALA A 22 -12.43 4.13 0.05
CA ALA A 22 -13.80 4.30 0.54
C ALA A 22 -14.35 5.72 0.31
N LEU A 23 -13.47 6.73 0.27
CA LEU A 23 -13.81 8.12 -0.02
C LEU A 23 -13.88 8.44 -1.54
N GLY A 24 -13.67 7.44 -2.41
CA GLY A 24 -13.64 7.63 -3.87
C GLY A 24 -12.38 8.34 -4.39
N LYS A 25 -11.37 8.56 -3.53
CA LYS A 25 -10.11 9.23 -3.84
C LYS A 25 -9.08 8.25 -4.39
N TYR A 26 -9.44 7.52 -5.44
CA TYR A 26 -8.63 6.41 -5.94
C TYR A 26 -7.24 6.83 -6.45
N SER A 27 -7.09 8.04 -7.02
CA SER A 27 -5.78 8.55 -7.47
C SER A 27 -4.81 8.83 -6.31
N GLU A 28 -5.31 9.35 -5.18
CA GLU A 28 -4.50 9.56 -3.97
C GLU A 28 -4.14 8.20 -3.34
N ALA A 29 -5.09 7.26 -3.29
CA ALA A 29 -4.86 5.90 -2.80
C ALA A 29 -3.81 5.17 -3.63
N GLU A 30 -3.85 5.30 -4.96
CA GLU A 30 -2.88 4.70 -5.87
C GLU A 30 -1.48 5.24 -5.64
N SER A 31 -1.33 6.57 -5.57
CA SER A 31 -0.04 7.23 -5.31
C SER A 31 0.59 6.75 -4.00
N MET A 32 -0.24 6.68 -2.94
CA MET A 32 0.19 6.21 -1.63
C MET A 32 0.64 4.74 -1.68
N HIS A 33 -0.18 3.84 -2.23
CA HIS A 33 0.17 2.43 -2.33
C HIS A 33 1.41 2.19 -3.20
N ARG A 34 1.64 2.96 -4.26
CA ARG A 34 2.86 2.89 -5.07
C ARG A 34 4.10 3.30 -4.27
N GLN A 35 4.01 4.37 -3.49
CA GLN A 35 5.11 4.82 -2.62
C GLN A 35 5.42 3.78 -1.53
N THR A 36 4.38 3.28 -0.84
CA THR A 36 4.49 2.23 0.18
C THR A 36 5.07 0.94 -0.40
N LEU A 37 4.69 0.58 -1.63
CA LEU A 37 5.22 -0.60 -2.30
C LEU A 37 6.70 -0.47 -2.63
N ALA A 38 7.16 0.70 -3.11
CA ALA A 38 8.56 0.95 -3.40
C ALA A 38 9.41 0.83 -2.12
N THR A 39 8.96 1.43 -1.02
CA THR A 39 9.61 1.32 0.29
C THR A 39 9.62 -0.11 0.79
N SER A 40 8.49 -0.82 0.72
CA SER A 40 8.38 -2.23 1.18
C SER A 40 9.30 -3.15 0.38
N LYS A 41 9.38 -2.99 -0.95
CA LYS A 41 10.31 -3.75 -1.79
C LYS A 41 11.77 -3.50 -1.41
N LYS A 42 12.13 -2.26 -1.06
CA LYS A 42 13.50 -1.88 -0.68
C LYS A 42 13.89 -2.39 0.71
N VAL A 43 12.98 -2.32 1.67
CA VAL A 43 13.27 -2.62 3.09
C VAL A 43 13.03 -4.09 3.41
N LEU A 44 11.91 -4.66 2.94
CA LEU A 44 11.44 -5.99 3.32
C LEU A 44 11.66 -7.03 2.21
N GLY A 45 11.81 -6.59 0.96
CA GLY A 45 11.94 -7.45 -0.20
C GLY A 45 10.58 -7.78 -0.85
N VAL A 46 10.65 -8.33 -2.07
CA VAL A 46 9.47 -8.56 -2.92
C VAL A 46 8.53 -9.66 -2.42
N ASN A 47 9.08 -10.67 -1.74
CA ASN A 47 8.33 -11.82 -1.24
C ASN A 47 7.80 -11.64 0.19
N HIS A 48 8.08 -10.49 0.83
CA HIS A 48 7.64 -10.26 2.19
C HIS A 48 6.11 -10.10 2.24
N PRO A 49 5.42 -10.67 3.24
CA PRO A 49 3.97 -10.58 3.36
C PRO A 49 3.43 -9.15 3.27
N SER A 50 4.06 -8.18 3.93
CA SER A 50 3.65 -6.76 3.87
C SER A 50 3.76 -6.15 2.46
N THR A 51 4.76 -6.57 1.67
CA THR A 51 4.92 -6.14 0.28
C THR A 51 3.79 -6.70 -0.57
N LEU A 52 3.47 -7.99 -0.40
CA LEU A 52 2.37 -8.66 -1.10
C LEU A 52 1.00 -8.05 -0.75
N THR A 53 0.75 -7.74 0.52
CA THR A 53 -0.47 -7.04 0.96
C THR A 53 -0.61 -5.68 0.29
N THR A 54 0.49 -4.92 0.18
CA THR A 54 0.48 -3.62 -0.49
C THR A 54 0.22 -3.75 -1.99
N MET A 55 0.73 -4.80 -2.65
CA MET A 55 0.44 -5.10 -4.06
C MET A 55 -1.04 -5.44 -4.28
N ASN A 56 -1.64 -6.24 -3.38
CA ASN A 56 -3.05 -6.57 -3.44
C ASN A 56 -3.92 -5.31 -3.31
N ASN A 57 -3.62 -4.45 -2.34
CA ASN A 57 -4.35 -3.19 -2.15
C ASN A 57 -4.24 -2.26 -3.37
N LEU A 58 -3.06 -2.17 -3.98
CA LEU A 58 -2.89 -1.40 -5.23
C LEU A 58 -3.74 -1.97 -6.37
N ALA A 59 -3.86 -3.29 -6.48
CA ALA A 59 -4.70 -3.93 -7.48
C ALA A 59 -6.19 -3.62 -7.27
N LEU A 60 -6.68 -3.60 -6.02
CA LEU A 60 -8.06 -3.23 -5.68
C LEU A 60 -8.36 -1.76 -6.02
N VAL A 61 -7.39 -0.86 -5.81
CA VAL A 61 -7.53 0.55 -6.18
C VAL A 61 -7.63 0.72 -7.70
N LEU A 62 -6.83 -0.02 -8.47
CA LEU A 62 -6.88 0.02 -9.93
C LEU A 62 -8.20 -0.55 -10.48
N ASP A 63 -8.73 -1.60 -9.86
CA ASP A 63 -10.05 -2.16 -10.15
C ASP A 63 -11.16 -1.13 -9.91
N SER A 64 -11.10 -0.46 -8.76
CA SER A 64 -12.05 0.60 -8.41
C SER A 64 -11.99 1.82 -9.35
N GLN A 65 -10.87 2.03 -10.05
CA GLN A 65 -10.74 3.07 -11.08
C GLN A 65 -11.24 2.63 -12.46
N GLY A 66 -11.60 1.36 -12.64
CA GLY A 66 -11.91 0.79 -13.96
C GLY A 66 -10.70 0.77 -14.91
N LYS A 67 -9.48 0.70 -14.35
CA LYS A 67 -8.21 0.70 -15.10
C LYS A 67 -7.64 -0.71 -15.32
N TYR A 68 -8.50 -1.72 -15.40
CA TYR A 68 -8.11 -3.07 -15.82
C TYR A 68 -8.14 -3.21 -17.34
#